data_AF-A0A527H8Y6-F1
#
_entry.id   AF-A0A527H8Y6-F1
#
_cell.length_a   1.000
_cell.length_b   1.000
_cell.length_c   1.000
_cell.angle_alpha   90.00
_cell.angle_beta   90.00
_cell.angle_gamma   90.00
#
_symmetry.space_group_name_H-M   'P 1'
#
loop_
_entity.id
_entity.type
_entity.pdbx_description
1 polymer ?
#
loop_
_entity_poly.entity_id
_entity_poly.type
_entity_poly.pdbx_seq_one_letter_code
_entity_poly.pdbx_strand_id
1 'polypeptide(L)' 'MATGYVFHEQLMWHDTGPSADMMPPGRFVEPGRHLESPGSKRRLNNLIQVSGLSRHLVPIIP' A
#
# COMPACT_ATOMS: atom_id res chain seq x y z
N MET A 1 5.47 -10.54 25.03
CA MET A 1 4.55 -10.83 23.90
C MET A 1 5.28 -10.47 22.60
N ALA A 2 5.05 -11.19 21.51
CA ALA A 2 5.66 -10.91 20.21
C ALA A 2 4.58 -10.42 19.22
N THR A 3 4.86 -9.38 18.45
CA THR A 3 3.94 -8.82 17.44
C THR A 3 4.38 -9.27 16.05
N GLY A 4 3.50 -10.01 15.36
CA GLY A 4 3.74 -10.45 13.99
C GLY A 4 3.57 -9.33 12.96
N TYR A 5 4.32 -9.38 11.86
CA TYR A 5 4.22 -8.48 10.73
C TYR A 5 4.26 -9.25 9.41
N VAL A 6 3.21 -9.13 8.61
CA VAL A 6 3.09 -9.75 7.28
C VAL A 6 3.26 -8.68 6.22
N PHE A 7 4.22 -8.86 5.34
CA PHE A 7 4.40 -8.06 4.13
C PHE A 7 5.00 -8.92 3.03
N HIS A 8 4.48 -8.79 1.81
CA HIS A 8 5.07 -9.34 0.60
C HIS A 8 4.94 -8.31 -0.51
N GLU A 9 5.98 -8.13 -1.34
CA GLU A 9 5.99 -7.06 -2.36
C GLU A 9 4.85 -7.24 -3.37
N GLN A 10 4.41 -8.48 -3.65
CA GLN A 10 3.28 -8.74 -4.53
C GLN A 10 1.95 -8.13 -4.04
N LEU A 11 1.77 -7.90 -2.73
CA LEU A 11 0.59 -7.21 -2.21
C LEU A 11 0.47 -5.79 -2.78
N MET A 12 1.58 -5.21 -3.21
CA MET A 12 1.65 -3.86 -3.78
C MET A 12 1.58 -3.83 -5.31
N TRP A 13 1.37 -4.99 -5.96
CA TRP A 13 1.31 -5.12 -7.42
C TRP A 13 -0.11 -5.10 -7.99
N HIS A 14 -1.14 -5.15 -7.14
CA HIS A 14 -2.51 -4.99 -7.60
C HIS A 14 -2.69 -3.62 -8.26
N ASP A 15 -2.96 -3.65 -9.57
CA ASP A 15 -3.27 -2.46 -10.35
C ASP A 15 -4.77 -2.16 -10.26
N THR A 16 -5.08 -0.98 -9.72
CA THR A 16 -6.45 -0.47 -9.55
C THR A 16 -6.96 0.26 -10.79
N GLY A 17 -6.11 0.44 -11.81
CA GLY A 17 -6.42 1.24 -12.99
C GLY A 17 -6.48 2.76 -12.69
N PRO A 18 -6.76 3.57 -13.73
CA PRO A 18 -6.93 5.01 -13.59
C PRO A 18 -8.30 5.34 -12.98
N SER A 19 -8.33 6.26 -12.02
CA SER A 19 -9.54 6.87 -11.47
C SER A 19 -9.21 8.16 -10.74
N ALA A 20 -10.18 9.06 -10.54
CA ALA A 20 -10.02 10.19 -9.62
C ALA A 20 -10.57 9.77 -8.26
N ASP A 21 -9.70 9.29 -7.36
CA ASP A 21 -10.12 8.70 -6.09
C ASP A 21 -11.03 7.46 -6.37
N MET A 22 -12.29 7.48 -5.95
CA MET A 22 -13.27 6.42 -6.20
C MET A 22 -14.01 6.57 -7.54
N MET A 23 -13.81 7.68 -8.28
CA MET A 23 -14.60 7.98 -9.49
C MET A 23 -13.88 7.48 -10.76
N PRO A 24 -14.50 6.60 -11.56
CA PRO A 24 -13.93 6.17 -12.84
C PRO A 24 -13.75 7.35 -13.81
N PRO A 25 -12.72 7.32 -14.66
CA PRO A 25 -12.46 8.38 -15.63
C PRO A 25 -13.58 8.45 -16.68
N GLY A 26 -13.83 9.65 -17.21
CA GLY A 26 -14.88 9.88 -18.19
C GLY A 26 -14.90 11.31 -18.69
N ARG A 27 -15.96 11.70 -19.41
CA ARG A 27 -16.09 13.03 -20.05
C ARG A 27 -15.83 14.21 -19.09
N PHE A 28 -16.15 14.05 -17.81
CA PHE A 28 -16.07 15.11 -16.79
C PHE A 28 -15.14 14.76 -15.63
N VAL A 29 -14.39 13.65 -15.73
CA VAL A 29 -13.52 13.15 -14.67
C VAL A 29 -12.14 12.91 -15.27
N GLU A 30 -11.20 13.77 -14.91
CA GLU A 30 -9.81 13.62 -15.34
C GLU A 30 -9.22 12.30 -14.79
N PRO A 31 -8.53 11.51 -15.62
CA PRO A 31 -7.82 10.33 -15.15
C PRO A 31 -6.81 10.69 -14.05
N GLY A 32 -6.88 9.98 -12.92
CA GLY A 32 -6.00 10.22 -11.78
C GLY A 32 -5.51 8.92 -11.14
N ARG A 33 -5.28 8.98 -9.83
CA ARG A 33 -4.94 7.82 -9.00
C ARG A 33 -6.14 7.33 -8.19
N HIS A 34 -6.33 6.02 -8.19
CA HIS A 34 -7.30 5.35 -7.34
C HIS A 34 -6.98 5.43 -5.86
N LEU A 35 -8.00 5.58 -5.03
CA LEU A 35 -7.89 5.64 -3.56
C LEU A 35 -7.09 4.45 -3.01
N GLU A 36 -7.49 3.26 -3.45
CA GLU A 36 -6.89 1.99 -3.03
C GLU A 36 -5.55 1.64 -3.70
N SER A 37 -4.97 2.57 -4.46
CA SER A 37 -3.64 2.37 -5.05
C SER A 37 -2.60 1.95 -4.01
N PRO A 38 -1.55 1.21 -4.40
CA PRO A 38 -0.59 0.64 -3.46
C PRO A 38 0.27 1.70 -2.73
N GLY A 39 0.23 2.97 -3.17
CA GLY A 39 1.10 4.04 -2.66
C GLY A 39 1.03 4.24 -1.16
N SER A 40 -0.18 4.31 -0.58
CA SER A 40 -0.37 4.53 0.86
C SER A 40 0.19 3.36 1.69
N LYS A 41 -0.09 2.13 1.26
CA LYS A 41 0.34 0.90 1.93
C LYS A 41 1.86 0.71 1.82
N ARG A 42 2.46 1.01 0.65
CA ARG A 42 3.91 1.01 0.44
C ARG A 42 4.61 2.05 1.32
N ARG A 43 4.06 3.25 1.44
CA ARG A 43 4.61 4.31 2.32
C ARG A 43 4.56 3.91 3.79
N LEU A 44 3.49 3.22 4.22
CA LEU A 44 3.40 2.66 5.58
C LEU A 44 4.51 1.62 5.83
N ASN A 45 4.69 0.65 4.95
CA ASN A 45 5.79 -0.33 5.07
C ASN A 45 7.15 0.39 5.11
N ASN A 46 7.40 1.34 4.20
CA ASN A 46 8.65 2.10 4.20
C ASN A 46 8.88 2.84 5.53
N LEU A 47 7.84 3.45 6.11
CA LEU A 47 7.94 4.11 7.42
C LEU A 47 8.27 3.11 8.54
N ILE A 48 7.66 1.93 8.53
CA ILE A 48 7.99 0.85 9.48
C ILE A 48 9.47 0.48 9.39
N GLN A 49 10.01 0.39 8.17
CA GLN A 49 11.44 0.09 7.97
C GLN A 49 12.36 1.22 8.44
N VAL A 50 12.14 2.46 8.00
CA VAL A 50 13.06 3.57 8.28
C VAL A 50 12.97 4.09 9.72
N SER A 51 11.82 3.92 10.39
CA SER A 51 11.68 4.25 11.81
C SER A 51 12.41 3.27 12.73
N GLY A 52 12.78 2.09 12.21
CA GLY A 52 13.35 1.00 13.00
C GLY A 52 12.31 0.18 13.78
N LEU A 53 11.02 0.47 13.63
CA LEU A 53 9.94 -0.33 14.21
C LEU A 53 10.02 -1.79 13.76
N SER A 54 10.49 -2.04 12.53
CA SER A 54 10.71 -3.38 12.00
C SER A 54 11.59 -4.27 12.88
N ARG A 55 12.53 -3.71 13.66
CA ARG A 55 13.38 -4.47 14.60
C ARG A 55 12.63 -5.01 15.81
N HIS A 56 11.42 -4.54 16.05
CA HIS A 56 10.56 -4.95 17.17
C HIS A 56 9.41 -5.87 16.72
N LEU A 57 9.37 -6.24 15.43
CA LEU A 57 8.32 -7.06 14.84
C LEU A 57 8.89 -8.41 14.41
N VAL A 58 8.06 -9.46 14.49
CA VAL A 58 8.40 -10.79 14.00
C VAL A 58 7.87 -10.92 12.57
N PRO A 59 8.74 -11.05 11.54
CA PRO A 59 8.27 -11.25 10.17
C PRO A 59 7.54 -12.58 10.05
N ILE A 60 6.37 -12.55 9.42
CA ILE A 60 5.60 -13.74 9.04
C ILE A 60 5.61 -13.80 7.52
N ILE A 61 6.23 -14.85 6.98
CA ILE A 61 6.34 -15.07 5.54
C ILE A 61 5.03 -15.72 5.06
N PRO A 62 4.29 -15.08 4.14
CA PRO A 62 3.06 -15.61 3.58
C PRO A 62 3.30 -16.67 2.50
#